data_AF-A0A4S0IDM0-F1
#
_entry.id   AF-A0A4S0IDM0-F1
#
_cell.length_a   1.000
_cell.length_b   1.000
_cell.length_c   1.000
_cell.angle_alpha   90.00
_cell.angle_beta   90.00
_cell.angle_gamma   90.00
#
_symmetry.space_group_name_H-M   'P 1'
#
loop_
_entity.id
_entity.type
_entity.pdbx_description
1 polymer ?
#
loop_
_entity_poly.entity_id
_entity_poly.type
_entity_poly.pdbx_seq_one_letter_code
_entity_poly.pdbx_strand_id
1 'polypeptide(L)'
;MSIRWHFMSRRPSSDFDNPDYVGFAQACGAKGYRVETLEEFEAALDDAMALGKPAVIGAHITRLALPHYIASAGGLLKGVGEMIE
;
A
#
# COMPACT_ATOMS: atom_id res chain seq x y z
N MET A 1 -22.24 31.56 28.44
CA MET A 1 -20.84 31.35 28.02
C MET A 1 -20.78 30.02 27.26
N SER A 2 -20.72 30.03 25.93
CA SER A 2 -20.75 28.82 25.11
C SER A 2 -19.39 28.65 24.45
N ILE A 3 -18.67 27.58 24.82
CA ILE A 3 -17.41 27.21 24.19
C ILE A 3 -17.76 26.51 22.88
N ARG A 4 -17.46 27.17 21.77
CA ARG A 4 -17.55 26.59 20.43
C ARG A 4 -16.24 25.87 20.14
N TRP A 5 -16.27 24.54 20.04
CA TRP A 5 -15.12 23.74 19.65
C TRP A 5 -14.78 23.99 18.18
N HIS A 6 -13.60 24.54 17.91
CA HIS A 6 -13.04 24.64 16.57
C HIS A 6 -12.27 23.34 16.28
N PHE A 7 -12.93 22.37 15.65
CA PHE A 7 -12.30 21.13 15.23
C PHE A 7 -11.43 21.42 13.99
N MET A 8 -10.18 21.78 14.23
CA MET A 8 -9.16 21.96 13.19
C MET A 8 -8.91 20.60 12.54
N SER A 9 -9.07 20.51 11.22
CA SER A 9 -8.85 19.33 10.37
C SER A 9 -7.39 18.84 10.40
N ARG A 10 -6.95 18.23 11.50
CA ARG A 10 -5.62 17.62 11.60
C ARG A 10 -5.62 16.31 10.83
N ARG A 11 -4.97 16.28 9.67
CA ARG A 11 -4.50 15.00 9.11
C ARG A 11 -3.56 14.34 10.12
N PRO A 12 -3.60 13.01 10.29
CA PRO A 12 -2.59 12.31 11.07
C PRO A 12 -1.20 12.71 10.58
N SER A 13 -0.24 12.93 11.47
CA SER A 13 1.14 13.26 11.09
C SER A 13 1.84 12.16 10.28
N SER A 14 1.17 11.04 10.05
CA SER A 14 1.61 9.88 9.28
C SER A 14 0.99 9.79 7.88
N ASP A 15 0.15 10.74 7.48
CA ASP A 15 -0.35 10.83 6.09
C ASP A 15 0.66 11.61 5.23
N PHE A 16 1.43 10.86 4.44
CA PHE A 16 2.38 11.41 3.47
C PHE A 16 1.96 11.02 2.05
N ASP A 17 2.15 11.94 1.11
CA ASP A 17 1.98 11.63 -0.31
C ASP A 17 3.16 10.77 -0.78
N ASN A 18 2.86 9.67 -1.47
CA ASN A 18 3.90 8.85 -2.05
C ASN A 18 4.54 9.56 -3.25
N PRO A 19 5.88 9.52 -3.38
CA PRO A 19 6.57 10.05 -4.54
C PRO A 19 6.26 9.23 -5.80
N ASP A 20 6.59 9.80 -6.97
CA ASP A 20 6.51 9.06 -8.23
C ASP A 20 7.64 8.02 -8.33
N TYR A 21 7.35 6.80 -7.90
CA TYR A 21 8.29 5.67 -7.96
C TYR A 21 8.59 5.23 -9.40
N VAL A 22 7.68 5.46 -10.35
CA VAL A 22 7.89 5.09 -11.75
C VAL A 22 8.93 6.02 -12.36
N GLY A 23 8.75 7.33 -12.19
CA GLY A 23 9.73 8.33 -12.61
C GLY A 23 11.10 8.10 -11.95
N PHE A 24 11.12 7.78 -10.65
CA PHE A 24 12.36 7.46 -9.94
C PHE A 24 13.08 6.24 -10.54
N ALA A 25 12.35 5.15 -10.79
CA ALA A 25 12.92 3.95 -11.38
C ALA A 25 13.53 4.22 -12.77
N GLN A 26 12.80 4.97 -13.60
CA GLN A 26 13.27 5.35 -14.93
C GLN A 26 14.52 6.23 -14.88
N ALA A 27 14.60 7.18 -13.95
CA ALA A 27 15.78 8.01 -13.74
C ALA A 27 17.02 7.19 -13.35
N CYS A 28 16.83 6.06 -12.66
CA CYS A 28 17.89 5.12 -12.31
C CYS A 28 18.22 4.10 -13.42
N GLY A 29 17.58 4.17 -14.59
CA GLY A 29 17.74 3.21 -15.68
C GLY A 29 16.99 1.88 -15.47
N ALA A 30 16.19 1.78 -14.42
CA ALA A 30 15.28 0.65 -14.18
C ALA A 30 13.96 0.84 -14.94
N LYS A 31 13.19 -0.23 -15.07
CA LYS A 31 11.82 -0.14 -15.59
C LYS A 31 10.85 0.15 -14.44
N GLY A 32 9.98 1.15 -14.61
CA GLY A 32 8.92 1.44 -13.65
C GLY A 32 7.55 0.98 -14.17
N TYR A 33 6.74 0.42 -13.28
CA TYR A 33 5.34 0.04 -13.52
C TYR A 33 4.45 0.65 -12.43
N ARG A 34 3.26 1.11 -12.82
CA ARG A 34 2.19 1.49 -11.91
C ARG A 34 1.00 0.58 -12.21
N VAL A 35 0.49 -0.09 -11.19
CA VAL A 35 -0.61 -1.05 -11.33
C VAL A 35 -1.67 -0.77 -10.27
N GLU A 36 -2.93 -0.89 -10.66
CA GLU A 36 -4.11 -0.65 -9.81
C GLU A 36 -4.96 -1.92 -9.65
N THR A 37 -4.79 -2.92 -10.52
CA THR A 37 -5.47 -4.21 -10.41
C THR A 37 -4.50 -5.38 -10.26
N LEU A 38 -5.04 -6.54 -9.87
CA LEU A 38 -4.27 -7.77 -9.73
C LEU A 38 -3.77 -8.27 -11.10
N GLU A 39 -4.61 -8.18 -12.13
CA GLU A 39 -4.28 -8.60 -13.49
C GLU A 39 -3.16 -7.74 -14.08
N GLU A 40 -3.19 -6.43 -13.84
CA GLU A 40 -2.11 -5.52 -14.22
C GLU A 40 -0.81 -5.86 -13.49
N PHE A 41 -0.90 -6.24 -12.22
CA PHE A 41 0.24 -6.67 -11.43
C PHE A 41 0.85 -7.96 -11.97
N GLU A 42 0.04 -8.97 -12.28
CA GLU A 42 0.50 -10.24 -12.86
C GLU A 42 1.21 -10.01 -14.20
N ALA A 43 0.59 -9.22 -15.09
CA ALA A 43 1.21 -8.88 -16.37
C ALA A 43 2.51 -8.08 -16.22
N ALA A 44 2.55 -7.12 -15.29
CA ALA A 44 3.75 -6.33 -15.00
C ALA A 44 4.88 -7.19 -14.39
N LEU A 45 4.52 -8.17 -13.56
CA LEU A 45 5.47 -9.10 -12.96
C LEU A 45 6.08 -10.01 -14.03
N ASP A 46 5.27 -10.57 -14.92
CA ASP A 46 5.75 -11.39 -16.03
C ASP A 46 6.68 -10.61 -16.97
N ASP A 47 6.31 -9.38 -17.34
CA ASP A 47 7.16 -8.50 -18.16
C ASP A 47 8.47 -8.15 -17.45
N ALA A 48 8.41 -7.82 -16.15
CA ALA A 48 9.59 -7.51 -15.34
C ALA A 48 10.56 -8.70 -15.24
N MET A 49 10.04 -9.93 -15.09
CA MET A 49 10.85 -11.15 -15.05
C MET A 49 11.51 -11.44 -16.41
N ALA A 50 10.83 -11.17 -17.52
CA ALA A 50 11.37 -11.36 -18.87
C ALA A 50 12.41 -10.30 -19.26
N LEU A 51 12.34 -9.10 -18.66
CA LEU A 51 13.15 -7.92 -19.02
C LEU A 51 14.66 -8.07 -18.74
N GLY A 52 15.04 -8.94 -17.79
CA GLY A 52 16.43 -9.17 -17.40
C GLY A 52 17.16 -7.94 -16.82
N LYS A 53 16.42 -6.93 -16.34
CA LYS A 53 16.96 -5.69 -15.76
C LYS A 53 16.17 -5.27 -14.52
N PRO A 54 16.72 -4.43 -13.64
CA PRO A 54 16.00 -3.94 -12.46
C PRO A 54 14.65 -3.30 -12.84
N ALA A 55 13.62 -3.66 -12.08
CA ALA A 55 12.27 -3.18 -12.26
C ALA A 55 11.65 -2.78 -10.91
N VAL A 56 10.81 -1.75 -10.92
CA VAL A 56 10.04 -1.27 -9.78
C VAL A 56 8.56 -1.32 -10.14
N ILE A 57 7.77 -2.05 -9.36
CA ILE A 57 6.31 -2.15 -9.54
C ILE A 57 5.63 -1.46 -8.35
N GLY A 58 4.99 -0.33 -8.62
CA GLY A 58 4.16 0.38 -7.64
C GLY A 58 2.74 -0.15 -7.65
N ALA A 59 2.42 -1.09 -6.76
CA ALA A 59 1.08 -1.64 -6.61
C ALA A 59 0.21 -0.79 -5.66
N HIS A 60 -0.89 -0.25 -6.19
CA HIS A 60 -1.84 0.50 -5.39
C HIS A 60 -2.79 -0.45 -4.67
N ILE A 61 -2.51 -0.69 -3.39
CA ILE A 61 -3.35 -1.53 -2.53
C ILE A 61 -4.22 -0.66 -1.62
N THR A 62 -5.39 -1.19 -1.28
CA THR A 62 -6.27 -0.54 -0.31
C THR A 62 -5.59 -0.48 1.06
N ARG A 63 -5.60 0.71 1.68
CA ARG A 63 -5.00 0.98 3.00
C ARG A 63 -5.47 0.04 4.12
N LEU A 64 -6.68 -0.48 4.00
CA LEU A 64 -7.33 -1.37 4.98
C LEU A 64 -7.17 -2.86 4.65
N ALA A 65 -6.30 -3.21 3.70
CA ALA A 65 -5.79 -4.57 3.58
C ALA A 65 -4.93 -4.86 4.84
N LEU A 66 -5.61 -5.15 5.95
CA LEU A 66 -4.96 -5.51 7.20
C LEU A 66 -4.13 -6.76 6.93
N PRO A 67 -2.84 -6.78 7.29
CA PRO A 67 -2.11 -8.03 7.28
C PRO A 67 -2.86 -9.00 8.20
N HIS A 68 -3.15 -10.22 7.72
CA HIS A 68 -3.65 -11.31 8.56
C HIS A 68 -2.66 -11.71 9.66
N TYR A 69 -1.50 -11.07 9.72
CA TYR A 69 -0.55 -11.21 10.81
C TYR A 69 -0.50 -9.95 11.67
N ILE A 70 -1.12 -10.06 12.84
CA ILE A 70 -0.95 -9.12 13.95
C ILE A 70 -0.12 -9.87 15.01
N ALA A 71 1.13 -9.46 15.23
CA ALA A 71 2.00 -9.99 16.28
C ALA A 71 1.61 -9.53 17.70
N SER A 72 0.32 -9.24 17.93
CA SER A 72 -0.21 -8.86 19.24
C SER A 72 -1.26 -9.87 19.68
N ALA A 73 -1.24 -10.22 20.96
CA ALA A 73 -2.11 -11.24 21.55
C ALA A 73 -3.62 -10.98 21.27
N GLY A 74 -4.02 -9.72 21.11
CA GLY A 74 -5.40 -9.35 20.77
C GLY A 74 -5.79 -9.61 19.31
N GLY A 75 -4.84 -9.54 18.38
CA GLY A 75 -5.09 -9.81 16.96
C GLY A 75 -5.33 -11.29 16.66
N LEU A 76 -4.67 -12.18 17.41
CA LEU A 76 -4.85 -13.63 17.30
C LEU A 76 -6.27 -14.06 17.69
N LEU A 77 -6.80 -13.53 18.80
CA LEU A 77 -8.14 -13.86 19.29
C LEU A 77 -9.23 -13.40 18.32
N LYS A 78 -9.06 -12.23 17.70
CA LYS A 78 -10.00 -11.72 16.70
C LYS A 78 -9.94 -12.51 15.40
N GLY A 79 -8.73 -12.89 14.95
CA GLY A 79 -8.53 -13.71 13.76
C GLY A 79 -9.10 -15.12 13.89
N VAL A 80 -9.06 -15.74 15.08
CA VAL A 80 -9.70 -17.04 15.32
C VAL A 80 -11.22 -16.94 15.31
N GLY A 81 -11.79 -15.84 15.84
CA GLY A 81 -13.24 -15.61 15.83
C GLY A 81 -13.82 -15.48 14.42
N GLU A 82 -13.12 -14.76 13.53
CA GLU A 82 -13.54 -14.56 12.14
C GLU A 82 -13.38 -15.81 11.25
N MET A 83 -12.69 -16.87 11.70
CA MET A 83 -12.56 -18.14 10.96
C MET A 83 -13.63 -19.19 11.32
N ILE A 84 -14.42 -18.94 12.36
CA ILE A 84 -15.45 -19.87 12.86
C ILE A 84 -16.87 -19.42 12.45
N GLU A 85 -17.00 -18.24 11.86
CA GLU A 85 -18.24 -17.70 11.28
C GLU A 85 -18.14 -17.63 9.75
#